data_AF-A0A964NWA9-F1
#
_entry.id   AF-A0A964NWA9-F1
#
_cell.length_a   1.000
_cell.length_b   1.000
_cell.length_c   1.000
_cell.angle_alpha   90.00
_cell.angle_beta   90.00
_cell.angle_gamma   90.00
#
_symmetry.space_group_name_H-M   'P 1'
#
loop_
_entity.id
_entity.type
_entity.pdbx_description
1 polymer ?
#
loop_
_entity_poly.entity_id
_entity_poly.type
_entity_poly.pdbx_seq_one_letter_code
_entity_poly.pdbx_strand_id
1 'polypeptide(L)'
;MAYKRVTEEIYLPQWVVEGVLAQSQRPGYPVDRPSRRKVEEWADAVLGMGIKSVLCIIDYTQLAHYDRLNLNGGGLFGYYRSLGLKVEHIYAEDYRTPPLSIEELETAWAAFQRLERPVLIHCSAGKDRTGAAIVYILSHLPVTRP
;
A
#
# COMPACT_ATOMS: atom_id res chain seq x y z
N MET A 1 9.15 22.54 -26.85
CA MET A 1 9.69 21.54 -25.91
C MET A 1 8.64 20.48 -25.68
N ALA A 2 8.88 19.25 -26.11
CA ALA A 2 7.96 18.15 -25.91
C ALA A 2 8.06 17.68 -24.46
N TYR A 3 6.99 17.87 -23.68
CA TYR A 3 6.87 17.25 -22.37
C TYR A 3 6.85 15.74 -22.60
N LYS A 4 7.91 15.06 -22.19
CA LYS A 4 7.98 13.60 -22.20
C LYS A 4 6.85 13.14 -21.29
N ARG A 5 5.73 12.65 -21.85
CA ARG A 5 4.75 11.91 -21.06
C ARG A 5 5.51 10.69 -20.57
N VAL A 6 6.04 10.76 -19.36
CA VAL A 6 6.30 9.56 -18.59
C VAL A 6 4.93 8.91 -18.51
N THR A 7 4.74 7.80 -19.21
CA THR A 7 3.59 6.94 -18.99
C THR A 7 3.76 6.43 -17.58
N GLU A 8 3.22 7.18 -16.61
CA GLU A 8 3.31 6.84 -15.20
C GLU A 8 2.71 5.45 -15.05
N GLU A 9 3.54 4.48 -14.68
CA GLU A 9 3.09 3.11 -14.40
C GLU A 9 2.08 3.20 -13.24
N ILE A 10 0.80 2.95 -13.56
CA ILE A 10 -0.27 2.95 -12.58
C ILE A 10 -0.31 1.55 -11.95
N TYR A 11 0.11 1.45 -10.69
CA TYR A 11 0.02 0.20 -9.94
C TYR A 11 -1.37 0.07 -9.31
N LEU A 12 -2.37 -0.29 -10.11
CA LEU A 12 -3.69 -0.65 -9.58
C LEU A 12 -3.58 -1.88 -8.65
N PRO A 13 -4.55 -2.07 -7.72
CA PRO A 13 -4.64 -3.29 -6.93
C PRO A 13 -4.53 -4.55 -7.78
N GLN A 14 -3.52 -5.37 -7.51
CA GLN A 14 -3.23 -6.60 -8.24
C GLN A 14 -2.52 -7.63 -7.36
N TRP A 15 -2.70 -8.91 -7.68
CA TRP A 15 -2.05 -10.00 -6.95
C TRP A 15 -0.55 -10.08 -7.25
N VAL A 16 0.24 -10.30 -6.21
CA VAL A 16 1.63 -10.79 -6.29
C VAL A 16 1.63 -12.31 -6.09
N VAL A 17 0.90 -12.77 -5.08
CA VAL A 17 0.57 -14.17 -4.82
C VAL A 17 -0.92 -14.23 -4.52
N GLU A 18 -1.69 -14.89 -5.39
CA GLU A 18 -3.15 -14.93 -5.31
C GLU A 18 -3.63 -15.46 -3.95
N GLY A 19 -4.58 -14.73 -3.33
CA GLY A 19 -5.12 -15.08 -2.01
C GLY A 19 -4.15 -14.85 -0.82
N VAL A 20 -2.93 -14.37 -1.06
CA VAL A 20 -1.91 -14.17 -0.02
C VAL A 20 -1.43 -12.73 0.04
N LEU A 21 -0.90 -12.21 -1.07
CA LEU A 21 -0.20 -10.94 -1.13
C LEU A 21 -0.58 -10.18 -2.40
N ALA A 22 -1.02 -8.94 -2.24
CA ALA A 22 -1.31 -8.01 -3.31
C ALA A 22 -0.50 -6.72 -3.17
N GLN A 23 -0.42 -5.94 -4.24
CA GLN A 23 0.24 -4.64 -4.26
C GLN A 23 -0.63 -3.58 -4.92
N SER A 24 -0.38 -2.32 -4.56
CA SER A 24 -0.90 -1.17 -5.30
C SER A 24 -0.11 0.11 -4.99
N GLN A 25 -0.40 1.17 -5.74
CA GLN A 25 -0.16 2.55 -5.34
C GLN A 25 -1.16 3.02 -4.29
N ARG A 26 -0.87 4.13 -3.60
CA ARG A 26 -1.84 4.77 -2.68
C ARG A 26 -3.10 5.22 -3.42
N PRO A 27 -4.26 5.26 -2.76
CA PRO A 27 -5.51 5.72 -3.37
C PRO A 27 -5.37 7.13 -3.98
N GLY A 28 -5.68 7.24 -5.27
CA GLY A 28 -5.65 8.50 -6.01
C GLY A 28 -4.25 9.08 -6.32
N TYR A 29 -3.18 8.27 -6.19
CA TYR A 29 -1.89 8.57 -6.83
C TYR A 29 -2.07 8.84 -8.35
N PRO A 30 -1.32 9.76 -8.98
CA PRO A 30 -0.18 10.55 -8.45
C PRO A 30 -0.58 11.82 -7.69
N VAL A 31 -1.87 12.07 -7.46
CA VAL A 31 -2.32 13.38 -6.98
C VAL A 31 -2.15 13.50 -5.46
N ASP A 32 -1.51 14.57 -4.98
CA ASP A 32 -1.30 14.88 -3.55
C ASP A 32 -2.61 15.17 -2.80
N ARG A 33 -3.67 15.54 -3.52
CA ARG A 33 -5.00 15.76 -2.94
C ARG A 33 -6.01 14.97 -3.77
N PRO A 34 -6.07 13.64 -3.57
CA PRO A 34 -6.99 12.82 -4.33
C PRO A 34 -8.42 13.18 -3.97
N SER A 35 -9.36 13.03 -4.91
CA SER A 35 -10.77 13.19 -4.58
C SER A 35 -11.25 12.00 -3.75
N ARG A 36 -12.27 12.22 -2.91
CA ARG A 36 -12.92 11.14 -2.15
C ARG A 36 -13.33 9.98 -3.06
N ARG A 37 -13.90 10.28 -4.23
CA ARG A 37 -14.28 9.27 -5.24
C ARG A 37 -13.11 8.39 -5.65
N LYS A 38 -11.90 8.94 -5.82
CA LYS A 38 -10.72 8.15 -6.19
C LYS A 38 -10.23 7.23 -5.06
N VAL A 39 -10.44 7.65 -3.81
CA VAL A 39 -10.17 6.80 -2.64
C VAL A 39 -11.19 5.67 -2.54
N GLU A 40 -12.47 5.97 -2.79
CA GLU A 40 -13.56 5.00 -2.82
C GLU A 40 -13.37 3.98 -3.96
N GLU A 41 -13.08 4.42 -5.19
CA GLU A 41 -12.80 3.54 -6.35
C GLU A 41 -11.65 2.56 -6.06
N TRP A 42 -10.58 3.04 -5.40
CA TRP A 42 -9.47 2.19 -4.99
C TRP A 42 -9.91 1.17 -3.93
N ALA A 43 -10.67 1.61 -2.93
CA ALA A 43 -11.13 0.75 -1.86
C ALA A 43 -12.09 -0.34 -2.38
N ASP A 44 -12.98 -0.01 -3.30
CA ASP A 44 -13.88 -0.96 -3.94
C ASP A 44 -13.10 -2.04 -4.70
N ALA A 45 -12.02 -1.68 -5.40
CA ALA A 45 -11.16 -2.65 -6.07
C ALA A 45 -10.44 -3.57 -5.06
N VAL A 46 -9.93 -3.01 -3.97
CA VAL A 46 -9.28 -3.77 -2.88
C VAL A 46 -10.26 -4.74 -2.21
N LEU A 47 -11.47 -4.29 -1.91
CA LEU A 47 -12.53 -5.13 -1.32
C LEU A 47 -13.01 -6.19 -2.31
N GLY A 48 -13.12 -5.86 -3.60
CA GLY A 48 -13.51 -6.80 -4.66
C GLY A 48 -12.52 -7.94 -4.86
N MET A 49 -11.24 -7.73 -4.54
CA MET A 49 -10.23 -8.79 -4.49
C MET A 49 -10.33 -9.67 -3.22
N GLY A 50 -11.20 -9.35 -2.27
CA GLY A 50 -11.30 -10.06 -1.00
C GLY A 50 -10.14 -9.79 -0.05
N ILE A 51 -9.40 -8.68 -0.23
CA ILE A 51 -8.35 -8.26 0.70
C ILE A 51 -8.94 -8.04 2.09
N LYS A 52 -8.24 -8.53 3.11
CA LYS A 52 -8.64 -8.39 4.52
C LYS A 52 -7.79 -7.41 5.30
N SER A 53 -6.55 -7.20 4.85
CA SER A 53 -5.60 -6.34 5.54
C SER A 53 -4.80 -5.45 4.58
N VAL A 54 -4.45 -4.26 5.05
CA VAL A 54 -3.57 -3.31 4.35
C VAL A 54 -2.33 -3.05 5.19
N LEU A 55 -1.15 -3.23 4.58
CA LEU A 55 0.13 -2.79 5.11
C LEU A 55 0.58 -1.53 4.34
N CYS A 56 0.50 -0.39 5.01
CA CYS A 56 0.85 0.90 4.43
C CYS A 56 2.29 1.27 4.78
N ILE A 57 3.10 1.65 3.78
CA ILE A 57 4.53 2.00 3.93
C ILE A 57 4.78 3.39 3.33
N ILE A 58 4.34 4.44 4.03
CA ILE A 58 4.56 5.84 3.64
C ILE A 58 4.89 6.70 4.85
N ASP A 59 5.44 7.89 4.62
CA ASP A 59 5.65 8.89 5.66
C ASP A 59 4.35 9.65 6.01
N TYR A 60 4.39 10.42 7.09
CA TYR A 60 3.23 11.18 7.56
C TYR A 60 2.83 12.35 6.63
N THR A 61 3.76 12.90 5.84
CA THR A 61 3.46 13.98 4.90
C THR A 61 2.58 13.49 3.75
N GLN A 62 2.82 12.25 3.30
CA GLN A 62 2.01 11.56 2.29
C GLN A 62 0.66 11.10 2.85
N LEU A 63 0.57 10.82 4.16
CA LEU A 63 -0.72 10.57 4.84
C LEU A 63 -1.57 11.84 4.96
N ALA A 64 -0.95 12.99 5.17
CA ALA A 64 -1.67 14.27 5.33
C ALA A 64 -2.47 14.68 4.07
N HIS A 65 -2.17 14.07 2.92
CA HIS A 65 -2.95 14.19 1.69
C HIS A 65 -4.45 13.86 1.84
N TYR A 66 -4.80 13.02 2.83
CA TYR A 66 -6.17 12.54 3.04
C TYR A 66 -6.93 13.27 4.15
N ASP A 67 -6.27 14.12 4.95
CA ASP A 67 -6.85 14.72 6.16
C ASP A 67 -8.10 15.57 5.89
N ARG A 68 -8.18 16.16 4.69
CA ARG A 68 -9.30 17.05 4.30
C ARG A 68 -10.49 16.31 3.69
N LEU A 69 -10.39 14.99 3.49
CA LEU A 69 -11.41 14.23 2.75
C LEU A 69 -12.62 13.80 3.60
N ASN A 70 -12.70 14.21 4.87
CA ASN A 70 -13.79 13.86 5.80
C ASN A 70 -14.17 12.38 5.70
N LEU A 71 -13.16 11.49 5.69
CA LEU A 71 -13.34 10.04 5.56
C LEU A 71 -13.76 9.42 6.90
N ASN A 72 -14.95 9.78 7.38
CA ASN A 72 -15.57 9.26 8.62
C ASN A 72 -14.81 9.55 9.93
N GLY A 73 -13.83 10.45 9.92
CA GLY A 73 -13.02 10.78 11.10
C GLY A 73 -11.94 9.72 11.36
N GLY A 74 -10.67 10.13 11.36
CA GLY A 74 -9.52 9.21 11.53
C GLY A 74 -8.64 9.04 10.28
N GLY A 75 -8.80 9.90 9.26
CA GLY A 75 -7.97 9.92 8.06
C GLY A 75 -8.10 8.64 7.22
N LEU A 76 -7.08 8.34 6.42
CA LEU A 76 -7.07 7.19 5.53
C LEU A 76 -7.21 5.84 6.28
N PHE A 77 -6.56 5.70 7.42
CA PHE A 77 -6.60 4.46 8.20
C PHE A 77 -7.93 4.27 8.93
N GLY A 78 -8.54 5.35 9.43
CA GLY A 78 -9.91 5.33 9.94
C GLY A 78 -10.89 4.87 8.87
N TYR A 79 -10.73 5.39 7.64
CA TYR A 79 -11.52 4.96 6.49
C TYR A 79 -11.38 3.45 6.21
N TYR A 80 -10.16 2.96 6.05
CA TYR A 80 -9.91 1.52 5.82
C TYR A 80 -10.52 0.64 6.92
N ARG A 81 -10.36 1.03 8.19
CA ARG A 81 -10.95 0.30 9.33
C ARG A 81 -12.47 0.32 9.29
N SER A 82 -13.09 1.43 8.86
CA SER A 82 -14.56 1.52 8.70
C SER A 82 -15.10 0.58 7.62
N LEU A 83 -14.25 0.13 6.69
CA LEU A 83 -14.56 -0.87 5.67
C LEU A 83 -14.30 -2.31 6.13
N GLY A 84 -13.87 -2.52 7.39
CA GLY A 84 -13.54 -3.83 7.93
C GLY A 84 -12.12 -4.32 7.63
N LEU A 85 -11.26 -3.47 7.03
CA LEU A 85 -9.86 -3.82 6.78
C LEU A 85 -9.03 -3.67 8.07
N LYS A 86 -8.16 -4.65 8.34
CA LYS A 86 -7.08 -4.50 9.33
C LYS A 86 -5.96 -3.66 8.72
N VAL A 87 -5.38 -2.74 9.49
CA VAL A 87 -4.37 -1.80 8.97
C VAL A 87 -3.18 -1.76 9.89
N GLU A 88 -2.01 -2.03 9.32
CA GLU A 88 -0.70 -1.76 9.91
C GLU A 88 0.00 -0.66 9.09
N HIS A 89 0.72 0.22 9.77
CA HIS A 89 1.45 1.32 9.14
C HIS A 89 2.91 1.27 9.56
N ILE A 90 3.80 1.32 8.58
CA ILE A 90 5.23 1.45 8.76
C ILE A 90 5.62 2.81 8.20
N TYR A 91 6.16 3.65 9.08
CA TYR A 91 6.79 4.89 8.65
C TYR A 91 8.06 4.56 7.85
N ALA A 92 8.17 5.12 6.65
CA ALA A 92 9.38 5.04 5.84
C ALA A 92 9.49 6.30 4.98
N GLU A 93 10.61 7.00 5.09
CA GLU A 93 10.90 8.20 4.30
C GLU A 93 10.99 7.88 2.80
N ASP A 94 10.47 8.78 1.98
CA ASP A 94 10.54 8.66 0.54
C ASP A 94 11.94 8.97 -0.01
N TYR A 95 12.23 8.47 -1.22
CA TYR A 95 13.46 8.76 -1.98
C TYR A 95 14.81 8.38 -1.32
N ARG A 96 14.81 7.38 -0.43
CA ARG A 96 16.05 6.81 0.13
C ARG A 96 16.63 5.68 -0.72
N THR A 97 17.94 5.45 -0.59
CA THR A 97 18.64 4.27 -1.11
C THR A 97 19.44 3.61 0.03
N PRO A 98 19.15 2.34 0.38
CA PRO A 98 18.02 1.53 -0.07
C PRO A 98 16.67 2.15 0.32
N PRO A 99 15.56 1.83 -0.38
CA PRO A 99 14.26 2.44 -0.12
C PRO A 99 13.69 2.08 1.26
N LEU A 100 14.08 0.91 1.79
CA LEU A 100 13.83 0.49 3.16
C LEU A 100 15.12 -0.01 3.80
N SER A 101 15.31 0.30 5.08
CA SER A 101 16.37 -0.28 5.91
C SER A 101 16.07 -1.74 6.24
N ILE A 102 17.06 -2.49 6.72
CA ILE A 102 16.85 -3.88 7.17
C ILE A 102 15.81 -3.94 8.30
N GLU A 103 15.87 -3.02 9.26
CA GLU A 103 14.92 -2.94 10.37
C GLU A 103 13.49 -2.67 9.89
N GLU A 104 13.32 -1.81 8.88
CA GLU A 104 12.01 -1.53 8.27
C GLU A 104 11.48 -2.75 7.51
N LEU A 105 12.36 -3.51 6.84
CA LEU A 105 11.99 -4.76 6.17
C LEU A 105 11.58 -5.85 7.17
N GLU A 106 12.31 -6.00 8.27
CA GLU A 106 11.97 -6.92 9.37
C GLU A 106 10.64 -6.52 10.01
N THR A 107 10.40 -5.23 10.20
CA THR A 107 9.12 -4.70 10.70
C THR A 107 7.98 -4.99 9.73
N ALA A 108 8.20 -4.84 8.41
CA ALA A 108 7.22 -5.16 7.37
C ALA A 108 6.88 -6.65 7.35
N TRP A 109 7.88 -7.51 7.47
CA TRP A 109 7.68 -8.94 7.60
C TRP A 109 6.89 -9.32 8.85
N ALA A 110 7.28 -8.80 10.02
CA ALA A 110 6.58 -9.08 11.26
C ALA A 110 5.12 -8.60 11.21
N ALA A 111 4.84 -7.43 10.62
CA ALA A 111 3.49 -6.94 10.40
C ALA A 111 2.70 -7.86 9.46
N PHE A 112 3.28 -8.22 8.32
CA PHE A 112 2.66 -9.14 7.37
C PHE A 112 2.29 -10.50 8.00
N GLN A 113 3.13 -11.03 8.91
CA GLN A 113 2.84 -12.28 9.63
C GLN A 113 1.64 -12.17 10.58
N ARG A 114 1.38 -11.00 11.18
CA ARG A 114 0.24 -10.78 12.10
C ARG A 114 -1.06 -10.45 11.37
N LEU A 115 -0.96 -9.86 10.18
CA LEU A 115 -2.11 -9.45 9.40
C LEU A 115 -2.89 -10.65 8.86
N GLU A 116 -4.21 -10.49 8.78
CA GLU A 116 -5.08 -11.50 8.21
C GLU A 116 -4.97 -11.48 6.68
N ARG A 117 -4.76 -12.65 6.07
CA ARG A 117 -4.64 -12.79 4.61
C ARG A 117 -6.02 -12.80 3.95
N PRO A 118 -6.14 -12.25 2.72
CA PRO A 118 -5.06 -11.71 1.89
C PRO A 118 -4.64 -10.28 2.30
N VAL A 119 -3.34 -9.98 2.18
CA VAL A 119 -2.76 -8.68 2.57
C VAL A 119 -2.41 -7.88 1.32
N LEU A 120 -2.79 -6.61 1.27
CA LEU A 120 -2.32 -5.66 0.27
C LEU A 120 -1.25 -4.74 0.85
N ILE A 121 -0.16 -4.55 0.12
CA ILE A 121 0.92 -3.61 0.48
C ILE A 121 0.88 -2.42 -0.47
N HIS A 122 0.99 -1.20 0.07
CA HIS A 122 1.19 -0.01 -0.76
C HIS A 122 2.12 1.01 -0.09
N CYS A 123 2.86 1.75 -0.92
CA CYS A 123 3.55 2.98 -0.55
C CYS A 123 2.86 4.17 -1.21
N SER A 124 3.59 5.14 -1.77
CA SER A 124 3.03 6.20 -2.61
C SER A 124 2.76 5.69 -4.02
N ALA A 125 3.79 5.49 -4.84
CA ALA A 125 3.66 4.99 -6.21
C ALA A 125 3.43 3.47 -6.31
N GLY A 126 3.60 2.72 -5.21
CA GLY A 126 3.55 1.25 -5.23
C GLY A 126 4.78 0.58 -5.83
N LYS A 127 5.90 1.30 -5.95
CA LYS A 127 7.11 0.84 -6.67
C LYS A 127 8.28 0.50 -5.74
N ASP A 128 8.99 1.50 -5.22
CA ASP A 128 10.29 1.25 -4.56
C ASP A 128 10.14 0.60 -3.17
N ARG A 129 9.50 1.30 -2.22
CA ARG A 129 9.26 0.78 -0.86
C ARG A 129 8.38 -0.48 -0.89
N THR A 130 7.33 -0.48 -1.72
CA THR A 130 6.44 -1.64 -1.91
C THR A 130 7.20 -2.83 -2.50
N GLY A 131 7.98 -2.63 -3.56
CA GLY A 131 8.77 -3.67 -4.19
C GLY A 131 9.82 -4.27 -3.25
N ALA A 132 10.53 -3.42 -2.49
CA ALA A 132 11.50 -3.88 -1.50
C ALA A 132 10.85 -4.75 -0.41
N ALA A 133 9.72 -4.31 0.13
CA ALA A 133 8.96 -5.08 1.11
C ALA A 133 8.44 -6.41 0.53
N ILE A 134 7.92 -6.40 -0.70
CA ILE A 134 7.44 -7.61 -1.40
C ILE A 134 8.57 -8.62 -1.60
N VAL A 135 9.72 -8.18 -2.12
CA VAL A 135 10.88 -9.06 -2.34
C VAL A 135 11.30 -9.73 -1.03
N TYR A 136 11.36 -8.95 0.05
CA TYR A 136 11.71 -9.48 1.37
C TYR A 136 10.65 -10.45 1.90
N ILE A 137 9.36 -10.15 1.77
CA ILE A 137 8.29 -11.05 2.20
C ILE A 137 8.33 -12.37 1.39
N LEU A 138 8.52 -12.29 0.08
CA LEU A 138 8.60 -13.46 -0.80
C LEU A 138 9.80 -14.35 -0.47
N SER A 139 10.93 -13.79 -0.04
CA SER A 139 12.10 -14.58 0.35
C SER A 139 11.92 -15.33 1.67
N HIS A 140 10.94 -14.93 2.50
CA HIS A 140 10.60 -15.57 3.78
C HIS A 140 9.36 -16.45 3.72
N LEU A 141 8.55 -16.32 2.66
CA LEU A 141 7.41 -17.20 2.47
C LEU A 141 7.89 -18.62 2.16
N PRO A 142 7.31 -19.64 2.83
CA PRO A 142 7.60 -21.01 2.48
C PRO A 142 7.21 -21.23 1.02
N VAL A 143 8.13 -21.77 0.21
CA VAL A 143 7.84 -22.16 -1.16
C VAL A 143 6.74 -23.22 -1.12
N THR A 144 5.50 -22.83 -1.42
CA THR A 144 4.45 -23.79 -1.75
C THR A 144 4.80 -24.35 -3.12
N ARG A 145 5.50 -25.50 -3.13
CA ARG A 145 5.55 -26.31 -4.34
C ARG A 145 4.12 -26.78 -4.63
N PRO A 146 3.66 -26.72 -5.89
CA PRO A 146 2.43 -27.39 -6.28
C PRO A 146 2.50 -28.89 -5.95
#